data_AF-A0A3C0WQ06-F1
#
_entry.id   AF-A0A3C0WQ06-F1
#
_cell.length_a   1.000
_cell.length_b   1.000
_cell.length_c   1.000
_cell.angle_alpha   90.00
_cell.angle_beta   90.00
_cell.angle_gamma   90.00
#
_symmetry.space_group_name_H-M   'P 1'
#
loop_
_entity.id
_entity.type
_entity.pdbx_description
1 polymer ?
#
loop_
_entity_poly.entity_id
_entity_poly.type
_entity_poly.pdbx_seq_one_letter_code
_entity_poly.pdbx_strand_id
1 'polypeptide(L)'
;MPVQALLAGKVVGQAADRFPYGNMVMIETPLDGAIAASNLALIVPTPLPERLPPGALTCPDLNVSPPAAGAPRSLYVLYGHMQNLPTVSLGDPVSCGQELGTIGDSGNALNPHLHVEVRVGPPG
;
A
#
# COMPACT_ATOMS: atom_id res chain seq x y z
N MET A 1 -21.22 -3.50 2.77
CA MET A 1 -20.68 -4.53 1.86
C MET A 1 -19.30 -4.95 2.35
N PRO A 2 -18.93 -6.24 2.31
CA PRO A 2 -17.62 -6.70 2.76
C PRO A 2 -16.52 -6.19 1.82
N VAL A 3 -15.38 -5.86 2.40
CA VAL A 3 -14.13 -5.55 1.69
C VAL A 3 -13.25 -6.78 1.75
N GLN A 4 -12.81 -7.25 0.59
CA GLN A 4 -11.99 -8.46 0.47
C GLN A 4 -10.62 -8.10 -0.07
N ALA A 5 -9.58 -8.82 0.37
CA ALA A 5 -8.23 -8.65 -0.12
C ALA A 5 -8.14 -9.02 -1.60
N LEU A 6 -7.68 -8.07 -2.43
CA LEU A 6 -7.45 -8.26 -3.86
C LEU A 6 -6.33 -9.28 -4.15
N LEU A 7 -5.31 -9.33 -3.29
CA LEU A 7 -4.15 -10.20 -3.43
C LEU A 7 -3.80 -10.82 -2.07
N ALA A 8 -3.19 -12.00 -2.10
CA ALA A 8 -2.58 -12.59 -0.92
C ALA A 8 -1.31 -11.81 -0.53
N GLY A 9 -0.99 -11.75 0.76
CA GLY A 9 0.14 -10.95 1.22
C GLY A 9 0.28 -10.92 2.74
N LYS A 10 0.91 -9.86 3.22
CA LYS A 10 1.16 -9.59 4.64
C LYS A 10 0.64 -8.19 4.99
N VAL A 11 0.03 -8.01 6.15
CA VAL A 11 -0.36 -6.68 6.62
C VAL A 11 0.89 -5.88 7.01
N VAL A 12 1.09 -4.74 6.38
CA VAL A 12 2.24 -3.84 6.62
C VAL A 12 1.84 -2.46 7.11
N GLY A 13 0.55 -2.16 7.12
CA GLY A 13 0.03 -0.91 7.63
C GLY A 13 -1.40 -1.08 8.13
N GLN A 14 -1.72 -0.39 9.22
CA GLN A 14 -3.08 -0.27 9.73
C GLN A 14 -3.19 1.08 10.44
N ALA A 15 -4.33 1.76 10.30
CA ALA A 15 -4.59 2.97 11.05
C ALA A 15 -6.08 3.08 11.40
N ALA A 16 -6.35 3.61 12.60
CA ALA A 16 -7.69 3.94 13.07
C ALA A 16 -7.99 5.42 12.80
N ASP A 17 -9.07 5.68 12.06
CA ASP A 17 -9.62 6.99 11.72
C ASP A 17 -8.58 8.10 11.40
N ARG A 18 -7.56 7.75 10.60
CA ARG A 18 -6.44 8.65 10.32
C ARG A 18 -6.68 9.44 9.04
N PHE A 19 -6.71 10.77 9.13
CA PHE A 19 -6.80 11.65 7.96
C PHE A 19 -5.67 11.37 6.93
N PRO A 20 -5.95 11.31 5.61
CA PRO A 20 -7.27 11.43 4.99
C PRO A 20 -8.04 10.11 4.87
N TYR A 21 -7.39 8.97 5.08
CA TYR A 21 -7.93 7.64 4.74
C TYR A 21 -8.90 7.05 5.76
N GLY A 22 -9.03 7.61 6.95
CA GLY A 22 -9.87 7.05 8.00
C GLY A 22 -9.34 5.72 8.52
N ASN A 23 -10.23 4.76 8.74
CA ASN A 23 -9.85 3.37 9.03
C ASN A 23 -9.27 2.72 7.77
N MET A 24 -8.06 2.19 7.88
CA MET A 24 -7.37 1.60 6.74
C MET A 24 -6.51 0.40 7.10
N VAL A 25 -6.24 -0.41 6.08
CA VAL A 25 -5.21 -1.46 6.09
C VAL A 25 -4.41 -1.40 4.79
N MET A 26 -3.12 -1.70 4.87
CA MET A 26 -2.23 -1.84 3.74
C MET A 26 -1.64 -3.26 3.73
N ILE A 27 -1.78 -3.92 2.59
CA ILE A 27 -1.28 -5.28 2.35
C ILE A 27 -0.10 -5.20 1.39
N GLU A 28 1.02 -5.81 1.77
CA GLU A 28 2.17 -6.04 0.90
C GLU A 28 2.06 -7.40 0.24
N THR A 29 2.21 -7.44 -1.07
CA THR A 29 2.33 -8.67 -1.87
C THR A 29 3.65 -8.65 -2.62
N PRO A 30 4.58 -9.59 -2.36
CA PRO A 30 5.83 -9.69 -3.10
C PRO A 30 5.58 -9.84 -4.61
N LEU A 31 6.29 -9.06 -5.43
CA LEU A 31 6.31 -9.25 -6.88
C LEU A 31 7.35 -10.32 -7.21
N ASP A 32 6.99 -11.57 -6.99
CA ASP A 32 7.70 -12.73 -7.51
C ASP A 32 7.10 -13.18 -8.87
N GLY A 33 7.65 -14.24 -9.44
CA GLY A 33 7.21 -14.77 -10.73
C GLY A 33 5.74 -15.22 -10.78
N ALA A 34 5.03 -15.32 -9.64
CA ALA A 34 3.65 -15.78 -9.57
C ALA A 34 2.61 -14.70 -9.89
N ILE A 35 2.95 -13.41 -9.69
CA ILE A 35 2.07 -12.26 -10.01
C ILE A 35 2.53 -11.51 -11.27
N ALA A 36 3.73 -11.82 -11.77
CA ALA A 36 4.26 -11.28 -13.01
C ALA A 36 3.48 -11.79 -14.24
N ALA A 37 2.30 -11.23 -14.48
CA ALA A 37 1.75 -11.13 -15.82
C ALA A 37 2.82 -10.44 -16.69
N SER A 38 3.41 -11.21 -17.60
CA SER A 38 4.25 -10.78 -18.74
C SER A 38 4.59 -9.28 -18.78
N ASN A 39 5.79 -8.94 -18.30
CA ASN A 39 6.47 -7.63 -18.30
C ASN A 39 6.23 -6.72 -17.08
N LEU A 40 7.02 -6.95 -16.02
CA LEU A 40 7.18 -6.03 -14.87
C LEU A 40 7.49 -4.58 -15.28
N ALA A 41 8.14 -4.38 -16.43
CA ALA A 41 8.45 -3.06 -16.96
C ALA A 41 7.22 -2.18 -17.26
N LEU A 42 6.02 -2.77 -17.42
CA LEU A 42 4.76 -2.02 -17.59
C LEU A 42 4.15 -1.55 -16.27
N ILE A 43 4.56 -2.13 -15.14
CA ILE A 43 3.93 -1.93 -13.83
C ILE A 43 4.83 -1.08 -12.90
N VAL A 44 6.16 -1.15 -13.07
CA VAL A 44 7.08 -0.36 -12.24
C VAL A 44 7.14 1.08 -12.76
N PRO A 45 6.71 2.08 -11.97
CA PRO A 45 6.83 3.47 -12.35
C PRO A 45 8.30 3.83 -12.61
N THR A 46 8.55 4.73 -13.55
CA THR A 46 9.89 5.28 -13.77
C THR A 46 10.46 5.75 -12.42
N PRO A 47 11.70 5.35 -12.05
CA PRO A 47 12.30 5.78 -10.81
C PRO A 47 12.30 7.30 -10.70
N LEU A 48 12.03 7.83 -9.50
CA LEU A 48 12.30 9.23 -9.20
C LEU A 48 13.77 9.54 -9.51
N PRO A 49 14.09 10.75 -10.00
CA PRO A 49 15.47 11.15 -10.24
C PRO A 49 16.32 10.97 -8.99
N GLU A 50 17.57 10.55 -9.18
CA GLU A 50 18.52 10.17 -8.11
C GLU A 50 18.81 11.32 -7.13
N ARG A 51 18.52 12.56 -7.54
CA ARG A 51 18.53 13.74 -6.68
C ARG A 51 17.11 14.28 -6.55
N LEU A 52 16.49 14.01 -5.41
CA LEU A 52 15.44 14.89 -4.92
C LEU A 52 16.06 16.29 -4.76
N PRO A 53 15.39 17.38 -5.20
CA PRO A 53 15.84 18.73 -4.87
C PRO A 53 16.02 18.82 -3.34
N PRO A 54 16.95 19.67 -2.86
CA PRO A 54 17.13 19.86 -1.43
C PRO A 54 15.76 20.10 -0.81
N GLY A 55 15.44 19.31 0.23
CA GLY A 55 14.14 19.36 0.87
C GLY A 55 13.82 20.77 1.38
N ALA A 56 12.60 20.97 1.88
CA ALA A 56 12.29 22.16 2.67
C ALA A 56 13.43 22.40 3.67
N LEU A 57 13.76 23.67 3.96
CA LEU A 57 15.00 24.10 4.66
C LEU A 57 15.33 23.41 6.00
N THR A 58 14.46 22.55 6.50
CA THR A 58 14.55 21.78 7.74
C THR A 58 14.67 20.26 7.54
N CYS A 59 14.53 19.73 6.33
CA CYS A 59 14.71 18.31 6.07
C CYS A 59 16.21 17.96 6.12
N PRO A 60 16.64 16.98 6.94
CA PRO A 60 18.01 16.50 6.90
C PRO A 60 18.30 15.89 5.53
N ASP A 61 19.56 15.98 5.09
CA ASP A 61 20.00 15.30 3.87
C ASP A 61 19.75 13.80 4.01
N LEU A 62 18.76 13.31 3.26
CA LEU A 62 18.49 11.89 3.17
C LEU A 62 19.49 11.29 2.17
N ASN A 63 20.62 10.79 2.67
CA ASN A 63 21.61 10.08 1.86
C ASN A 63 21.10 8.68 1.50
N VAL A 64 20.05 8.61 0.67
CA VAL A 64 19.43 7.36 0.23
C VAL A 64 19.85 7.11 -1.21
N SER A 65 20.68 6.08 -1.42
CA SER A 65 20.96 5.60 -2.77
C SER A 65 19.69 5.00 -3.37
N PRO A 66 19.42 5.21 -4.67
CA PRO A 66 18.34 4.52 -5.35
C PRO A 66 18.52 2.99 -5.23
N PRO A 67 17.43 2.22 -5.14
CA PRO A 67 17.53 0.77 -5.20
C PRO A 67 18.15 0.32 -6.53
N ALA A 68 19.03 -0.67 -6.47
CA ALA A 68 19.70 -1.22 -7.64
C ALA A 68 18.71 -1.66 -8.73
N ALA A 69 19.11 -1.56 -10.00
CA ALA A 69 18.33 -2.08 -11.11
C ALA A 69 18.08 -3.59 -10.92
N GLY A 70 16.82 -4.01 -10.95
CA GLY A 70 16.43 -5.41 -10.72
C GLY A 70 16.30 -5.84 -9.26
N ALA A 71 16.42 -4.92 -8.30
CA ALA A 71 16.10 -5.21 -6.90
C ALA A 71 14.66 -5.74 -6.74
N PRO A 72 14.41 -6.67 -5.79
CA PRO A 72 13.07 -7.19 -5.54
C PRO A 72 12.09 -6.06 -5.24
N ARG A 73 10.84 -6.25 -5.63
CA ARG A 73 9.76 -5.27 -5.45
C ARG A 73 8.55 -5.95 -4.81
N SER A 74 7.70 -5.13 -4.20
CA SER A 74 6.40 -5.54 -3.71
C SER A 74 5.32 -4.59 -4.21
N LEU A 75 4.10 -5.11 -4.36
CA LEU A 75 2.88 -4.33 -4.46
C LEU A 75 2.37 -4.01 -3.06
N TYR A 76 1.89 -2.79 -2.88
CA TYR A 76 1.23 -2.35 -1.67
C TYR A 76 -0.18 -1.93 -2.03
N VAL A 77 -1.18 -2.62 -1.49
CA VAL A 77 -2.60 -2.30 -1.71
C VAL A 77 -3.16 -1.71 -0.43
N LEU A 78 -3.56 -0.44 -0.48
CA LEU A 78 -4.23 0.27 0.61
C LEU A 78 -5.74 0.21 0.41
N TYR A 79 -6.47 -0.14 1.47
CA TYR A 79 -7.92 -0.07 1.57
C TYR A 79 -8.25 1.00 2.62
N GLY A 80 -8.93 2.07 2.20
CA GLY A 80 -9.30 3.21 3.05
C GLY A 80 -10.80 3.45 3.12
N HIS A 81 -11.18 4.42 3.96
CA HIS A 81 -12.57 4.78 4.29
C HIS A 81 -13.37 3.60 4.84
N MET A 82 -12.74 2.65 5.52
CA MET A 82 -13.44 1.47 6.06
C MET A 82 -14.35 1.88 7.22
N GLN A 83 -15.46 1.15 7.41
CA GLN A 83 -16.43 1.49 8.46
C GLN A 83 -15.83 1.39 9.87
N ASN A 84 -15.05 0.33 10.10
CA ASN A 84 -14.36 0.04 11.34
C ASN A 84 -12.88 -0.24 11.04
N LEU A 85 -12.05 -0.18 12.07
CA LEU A 85 -10.68 -0.67 11.99
C LEU A 85 -10.69 -2.16 11.55
N PRO A 86 -9.92 -2.54 10.52
CA PRO A 86 -9.80 -3.94 10.11
C PRO A 86 -9.38 -4.85 11.26
N THR A 87 -9.89 -6.07 11.32
CA THR A 87 -9.59 -7.00 12.43
C THR A 87 -8.23 -7.67 12.31
N VAL A 88 -7.55 -7.50 11.16
CA VAL A 88 -6.18 -7.98 10.93
C VAL A 88 -5.17 -7.05 11.60
N SER A 89 -4.04 -7.59 12.04
CA SER A 89 -2.96 -6.86 12.71
C SER A 89 -1.71 -6.80 11.85
N LEU A 90 -0.79 -5.88 12.16
CA LEU A 90 0.52 -5.80 11.51
C LEU A 90 1.24 -7.15 11.57
N GLY A 91 1.74 -7.60 10.42
CA GLY A 91 2.44 -8.88 10.26
C GLY A 91 1.52 -10.06 9.92
N ASP A 92 0.20 -9.93 10.05
CA ASP A 92 -0.71 -11.04 9.75
C ASP A 92 -0.63 -11.45 8.27
N PRO A 93 -0.63 -12.77 7.98
CA PRO A 93 -0.81 -13.24 6.62
C PRO A 93 -2.26 -12.98 6.17
N VAL A 94 -2.43 -12.61 4.91
CA VAL A 94 -3.73 -12.38 4.29
C VAL A 94 -3.84 -13.25 3.04
N SER A 95 -4.94 -13.99 2.92
CA SER A 95 -5.27 -14.75 1.71
C SER A 95 -6.01 -13.88 0.69
N CYS A 96 -5.85 -14.18 -0.60
CA CYS A 96 -6.68 -13.57 -1.64
C CYS A 96 -8.17 -13.85 -1.35
N GLY A 97 -9.01 -12.81 -1.42
CA GLY A 97 -10.42 -12.88 -1.09
C GLY A 97 -10.77 -12.88 0.40
N GLN A 98 -9.77 -12.87 1.30
CA GLN A 98 -10.01 -12.78 2.74
C GLN A 98 -10.76 -11.48 3.07
N GLU A 99 -11.81 -11.58 3.88
CA GLU A 99 -12.54 -10.41 4.36
C GLU A 99 -11.66 -9.59 5.32
N LEU A 100 -11.55 -8.29 5.04
CA LEU A 100 -10.76 -7.33 5.82
C LEU A 100 -11.64 -6.43 6.70
N GLY A 101 -12.93 -6.34 6.37
CA GLY A 101 -13.90 -5.48 7.04
C GLY A 101 -15.01 -5.07 6.08
N THR A 102 -15.54 -3.86 6.23
CA THR A 102 -16.68 -3.37 5.45
C THR A 102 -16.46 -1.95 4.93
N ILE A 103 -17.10 -1.65 3.80
CA ILE A 103 -17.15 -0.29 3.21
C ILE A 103 -17.78 0.66 4.22
N GLY A 104 -17.17 1.85 4.38
CA GLY A 104 -17.71 2.93 5.20
C GLY A 104 -17.40 4.29 4.59
N ASP A 105 -17.31 5.30 5.44
CA ASP A 105 -17.11 6.71 5.12
C ASP A 105 -16.20 7.41 6.16
N SER A 106 -15.34 6.66 6.85
CA SER A 106 -14.40 7.24 7.83
C SER A 106 -13.33 8.12 7.19
N GLY A 107 -12.67 8.97 7.99
CA GLY A 107 -11.69 9.93 7.49
C GLY A 107 -12.31 11.04 6.64
N ASN A 108 -11.70 11.33 5.49
CA ASN A 108 -12.13 12.41 4.59
C ASN A 108 -12.96 11.87 3.41
N ALA A 109 -14.16 11.38 3.68
CA ALA A 109 -15.09 10.88 2.68
C ALA A 109 -16.43 11.63 2.76
N LEU A 110 -17.02 11.99 1.61
CA LEU A 110 -18.31 12.69 1.56
C LEU A 110 -19.52 11.72 1.63
N ASN A 111 -19.31 10.47 1.24
CA ASN A 111 -20.31 9.42 1.18
C ASN A 111 -19.64 8.03 1.27
N PRO A 112 -20.38 6.96 1.62
CA PRO A 112 -19.81 5.63 1.72
C PRO A 112 -19.21 5.11 0.41
N HIS A 113 -17.90 4.83 0.43
CA HIS A 113 -17.16 4.25 -0.68
C HIS A 113 -15.86 3.60 -0.19
N LEU A 114 -15.22 2.79 -1.02
CA LEU A 114 -13.93 2.19 -0.72
C LEU A 114 -12.84 2.95 -1.49
N HIS A 115 -11.85 3.51 -0.78
CA HIS A 115 -10.62 3.96 -1.42
C HIS A 115 -9.69 2.78 -1.61
N VAL A 116 -9.25 2.53 -2.85
CA VAL A 116 -8.24 1.51 -3.17
C VAL A 116 -7.09 2.18 -3.90
N GLU A 117 -5.87 1.97 -3.39
CA GLU A 117 -4.65 2.48 -4.00
C GLU A 117 -3.62 1.36 -4.11
N VAL A 118 -2.90 1.31 -5.23
CA VAL A 118 -1.82 0.35 -5.47
C VAL A 118 -0.52 1.11 -5.68
N ARG A 119 0.53 0.72 -4.94
CA ARG A 119 1.90 1.25 -5.07
C ARG A 119 2.88 0.13 -5.35
N VAL A 120 3.98 0.45 -6.02
CA VAL A 120 5.13 -0.45 -6.18
C VAL A 120 6.31 0.13 -5.42
N GLY A 121 6.96 -0.67 -4.59
CA GLY A 121 8.09 -0.23 -3.77
C GLY A 121 9.11 -1.34 -3.52
N PRO A 122 10.25 -1.03 -2.88
CA PRO A 122 11.09 -2.03 -2.24
C PRO A 122 10.28 -2.80 -1.19
N PRO A 123 10.55 -4.10 -0.95
CA PRO A 123 9.86 -4.91 0.05
C PRO A 123 10.06 -4.37 1.48
N GLY A 124 9.09 -4.65 2.37
CA GLY A 124 8.96 -4.05 3.71
C GLY A 124 8.86 -5.02 4.89
#